data_AF-A0A9D8AC20-F1
#
_entry.id   AF-A0A9D8AC20-F1
#
_cell.length_a   1.000
_cell.length_b   1.000
_cell.length_c   1.000
_cell.angle_alpha   90.00
_cell.angle_beta   90.00
_cell.angle_gamma   90.00
#
_symmetry.space_group_name_H-M   'P 1'
#
loop_
_entity.id
_entity.type
_entity.pdbx_description
1 polymer ?
#
loop_
_entity_poly.entity_id
_entity_poly.type
_entity_poly.pdbx_seq_one_letter_code
_entity_poly.pdbx_strand_id
1 'polypeptide(L)'
;MKIGRNDLCHCGSEKKFKDCHGAMDQNKQWKKMAIYGGIAIAVIWFILNIMNTDKGRNAPPGKVWSEEHGHYHDINVNPTPIPPMPSGVQRSLNVPQPEGPVPEGKVWSTEHGHWHDIVDK
;
A
#
# COMPACT_ATOMS: atom_id res chain seq x y z
N MET A 1 23.71 59.81 -2.18
CA MET A 1 23.32 58.77 -1.21
C MET A 1 22.76 57.58 -1.98
N LYS A 2 23.13 56.34 -1.63
CA LYS A 2 22.50 55.13 -2.20
C LYS A 2 21.25 54.84 -1.37
N ILE A 3 20.07 54.92 -1.97
CA ILE A 3 18.81 54.54 -1.34
C ILE A 3 18.79 53.02 -1.11
N GLY A 4 18.51 52.56 0.11
CA GLY A 4 18.44 51.14 0.46
C GLY A 4 17.19 50.47 -0.12
N ARG A 5 17.25 49.17 -0.42
CA ARG A 5 16.12 48.43 -1.03
C ARG A 5 14.84 48.46 -0.19
N ASN A 6 14.96 48.53 1.14
CA ASN A 6 13.81 48.58 2.05
C ASN A 6 13.42 50.01 2.47
N ASP A 7 14.14 51.05 2.02
CA ASP A 7 13.87 52.45 2.38
C ASP A 7 12.65 52.99 1.63
N LEU A 8 12.03 54.06 2.15
CA LEU A 8 10.93 54.75 1.47
C LEU A 8 11.36 55.24 0.11
N CYS A 9 10.56 54.98 -0.92
CA CYS A 9 10.90 55.38 -2.27
C CYS A 9 10.77 56.90 -2.46
N HIS A 10 11.71 57.48 -3.21
CA HIS A 10 11.73 58.91 -3.54
C HIS A 10 10.58 59.35 -4.48
N CYS A 11 9.73 58.40 -4.91
CA CYS A 11 8.56 58.64 -5.76
C CYS A 11 7.36 59.22 -4.97
N GLY A 12 7.49 59.37 -3.64
CA GLY A 12 6.41 59.83 -2.76
C GLY A 12 5.34 58.77 -2.49
N SER A 13 5.51 57.53 -2.96
CA SER A 13 4.46 56.52 -2.93
C SER A 13 4.34 55.74 -1.59
N GLU A 14 5.01 56.17 -0.52
CA GLU A 14 5.12 55.49 0.80
C GLU A 14 5.55 54.00 0.78
N LYS A 15 5.82 53.43 -0.41
CA LYS A 15 6.24 52.06 -0.62
C LYS A 15 7.75 51.95 -0.51
N LYS A 16 8.25 50.76 -0.17
CA LYS A 16 9.68 50.46 -0.16
C LYS A 16 10.27 50.64 -1.56
N PHE A 17 11.52 51.07 -1.65
CA PHE A 17 12.21 51.30 -2.93
C PHE A 17 12.11 50.08 -3.84
N LYS A 18 12.35 48.86 -3.31
CA LYS A 18 12.21 47.59 -4.04
C LYS A 18 10.82 47.32 -4.65
N ASP A 19 9.78 47.97 -4.16
CA ASP A 19 8.38 47.77 -4.55
C ASP A 19 7.83 48.94 -5.40
N CYS A 20 8.56 50.07 -5.52
CA CYS A 20 8.26 51.19 -6.44
C CYS A 20 9.24 51.20 -7.63
N HIS A 21 10.52 51.55 -7.41
CA HIS A 21 11.53 51.75 -8.48
C HIS A 21 12.71 50.76 -8.47
N GLY A 22 12.78 49.88 -7.47
CA GLY A 22 13.82 48.87 -7.40
C GLY A 22 13.44 47.70 -8.30
N ALA A 23 14.00 47.68 -9.51
CA ALA A 23 13.80 46.61 -10.48
C ALA A 23 13.83 45.22 -9.79
N MET A 24 12.71 44.51 -9.89
CA MET A 24 12.64 43.11 -9.50
C MET A 24 13.46 42.33 -10.51
N ASP A 25 14.43 41.55 -10.04
CA ASP A 25 15.17 40.63 -10.88
C ASP A 25 14.22 39.50 -11.32
N GLN A 26 13.67 39.67 -12.52
CA GLN A 26 12.72 38.75 -13.14
C GLN A 26 13.30 37.33 -13.25
N ASN A 27 14.60 37.20 -13.52
CA ASN A 27 15.27 35.89 -13.60
C ASN A 27 15.33 35.21 -12.24
N LYS A 28 15.61 35.96 -11.17
CA LYS A 28 15.66 35.41 -9.81
C LYS A 28 14.27 35.00 -9.31
N GLN A 29 13.22 35.75 -9.66
CA GLN A 29 11.86 35.38 -9.30
C GLN A 29 11.37 34.18 -10.11
N TRP A 30 11.61 34.14 -11.43
CA TRP A 30 11.26 33.00 -12.28
C TRP A 30 11.92 31.71 -11.83
N LYS A 31 13.22 31.74 -11.51
CA LYS A 31 13.94 30.57 -10.99
C LYS A 31 13.34 30.04 -9.69
N LYS A 32 12.91 30.92 -8.77
CA LYS A 32 12.23 30.50 -7.54
C LYS A 32 10.88 29.85 -7.82
N MET A 33 10.08 30.45 -8.71
CA MET A 33 8.78 29.89 -9.10
C MET A 33 8.94 28.54 -9.80
N ALA A 34 9.97 28.37 -10.64
CA ALA A 34 10.28 27.10 -11.28
C ALA A 34 10.68 26.00 -10.26
N ILE A 35 11.50 26.34 -9.26
CA ILE A 35 11.88 25.40 -8.19
C ILE A 35 10.65 24.99 -7.36
N TYR A 36 9.86 25.95 -6.89
CA TYR A 36 8.66 25.64 -6.10
C TYR A 36 7.62 24.87 -6.93
N GLY A 37 7.46 25.21 -8.21
CA GLY A 37 6.61 24.48 -9.15
C GLY A 37 7.07 23.03 -9.33
N GLY A 38 8.37 22.80 -9.53
CA GLY A 38 8.94 21.46 -9.67
C GLY A 38 8.73 20.61 -8.41
N ILE A 39 8.96 21.17 -7.23
CA ILE A 39 8.72 20.47 -5.95
C ILE A 39 7.24 20.13 -5.80
N ALA A 40 6.34 21.08 -6.06
CA ALA A 40 4.89 20.84 -5.96
C ALA A 40 4.43 19.74 -6.91
N ILE A 41 4.93 19.71 -8.15
CA ILE A 41 4.63 18.65 -9.13
C ILE A 41 5.11 17.28 -8.63
N ALA A 42 6.33 17.19 -8.09
CA ALA A 42 6.86 15.94 -7.56
C ALA A 42 6.03 15.41 -6.37
N VAL A 43 5.62 16.29 -5.46
CA VAL A 43 4.74 15.95 -4.33
C VAL A 43 3.37 15.47 -4.81
N ILE A 44 2.75 16.17 -5.76
CA ILE A 44 1.45 15.78 -6.33
C ILE A 44 1.55 14.42 -7.01
N TRP A 45 2.58 14.20 -7.83
CA TRP A 45 2.82 12.91 -8.48
C TRP A 45 3.00 11.77 -7.46
N PHE A 46 3.76 12.01 -6.39
CA PHE A 46 3.97 11.02 -5.34
C PHE A 46 2.69 10.65 -4.60
N ILE A 47 1.87 11.65 -4.24
CA ILE A 47 0.56 11.41 -3.60
C ILE A 47 -0.36 10.61 -4.54
N LEU A 48 -0.42 10.98 -5.83
CA LEU A 48 -1.19 10.24 -6.82
C LEU A 48 -0.66 8.80 -7.03
N ASN A 49 0.66 8.59 -6.95
CA ASN A 49 1.27 7.27 -7.06
C ASN A 49 0.84 6.36 -5.89
N ILE A 50 0.87 6.87 -4.65
CA ILE A 50 0.37 6.14 -3.48
C ILE A 50 -1.12 5.82 -3.65
N MET A 51 -1.94 6.82 -3.96
CA MET A 51 -3.39 6.63 -4.09
C MET A 51 -3.79 5.64 -5.22
N ASN A 52 -2.97 5.51 -6.25
CA ASN A 52 -3.20 4.52 -7.32
C ASN A 52 -2.67 3.12 -6.97
N THR A 53 -1.74 2.98 -6.03
CA THR A 53 -1.17 1.69 -5.62
C THR A 53 -2.20 0.81 -4.89
N ASP A 54 -3.13 1.41 -4.15
CA ASP A 54 -4.15 0.66 -3.39
C ASP A 54 -5.33 0.16 -4.23
N LYS A 55 -5.53 0.67 -5.45
CA LYS A 55 -6.64 0.23 -6.33
C LYS A 55 -6.51 -1.21 -6.83
N GLY A 56 -5.34 -1.84 -6.66
CA GLY A 56 -5.08 -3.22 -7.09
C GLY A 56 -5.41 -4.31 -6.07
N ARG A 57 -5.78 -3.97 -4.83
CA ARG A 57 -6.10 -4.98 -3.78
C ARG A 57 -7.53 -5.50 -3.79
N ASN A 58 -8.33 -5.13 -4.80
CA ASN A 58 -9.67 -5.66 -4.92
C ASN A 58 -9.57 -7.12 -5.36
N ALA A 59 -9.79 -8.03 -4.41
CA ALA A 59 -9.96 -9.44 -4.68
C ALA A 59 -11.01 -9.63 -5.80
N PRO A 60 -10.81 -10.56 -6.74
CA PRO A 60 -11.86 -10.93 -7.69
C PRO A 60 -13.17 -11.24 -6.94
N PRO A 61 -14.35 -10.91 -7.50
CA PRO A 61 -15.63 -11.19 -6.86
C PRO A 61 -15.72 -12.67 -6.45
N GLY A 62 -15.99 -12.92 -5.17
CA GLY A 62 -16.03 -14.28 -4.61
C GLY A 62 -14.69 -14.79 -4.06
N LYS A 63 -13.64 -13.98 -4.01
CA LYS A 63 -12.35 -14.33 -3.39
C LYS A 63 -12.00 -13.38 -2.23
N VAL A 64 -11.39 -13.90 -1.18
CA VAL A 64 -10.85 -13.12 -0.04
C VAL A 64 -9.36 -13.40 0.14
N TRP A 65 -8.57 -12.37 0.37
CA TRP A 65 -7.13 -12.50 0.60
C TRP A 65 -6.86 -12.94 2.04
N SER A 66 -6.05 -13.97 2.24
CA SER A 66 -5.57 -14.39 3.56
C SER A 66 -4.17 -13.82 3.82
N GLU A 67 -4.07 -12.84 4.72
CA GLU A 67 -2.79 -12.19 5.06
C GLU A 67 -1.77 -13.16 5.69
N GLU A 68 -2.23 -14.21 6.36
CA GLU A 68 -1.37 -15.24 6.97
C GLU A 68 -0.71 -16.18 5.94
N HIS A 69 -1.36 -16.41 4.79
CA HIS A 69 -0.95 -17.46 3.86
C HIS A 69 -0.69 -16.98 2.43
N GLY A 70 -0.78 -15.68 2.16
CA GLY A 70 -0.36 -15.12 0.87
C GLY A 70 -1.16 -15.62 -0.35
N HIS A 71 -2.40 -16.08 -0.17
CA HIS A 71 -3.26 -16.56 -1.25
C HIS A 71 -4.73 -16.15 -1.07
N TYR A 72 -5.51 -16.29 -2.14
CA TYR A 72 -6.96 -16.05 -2.14
C TYR A 72 -7.73 -17.33 -1.78
N HIS A 73 -8.71 -17.22 -0.89
CA HIS A 73 -9.74 -18.25 -0.69
C HIS A 73 -11.00 -17.89 -1.46
N ASP A 74 -11.64 -18.89 -2.06
CA ASP A 74 -12.98 -18.75 -2.62
C ASP A 74 -14.01 -18.73 -1.47
N ILE A 75 -14.84 -17.69 -1.43
CA ILE A 75 -15.94 -17.57 -0.48
C ILE A 75 -17.14 -18.28 -1.11
N ASN A 76 -17.54 -19.43 -0.56
CA ASN A 76 -18.80 -20.05 -0.96
C ASN A 76 -19.95 -19.18 -0.44
N VAL A 77 -20.53 -18.34 -1.31
CA VAL A 77 -21.67 -17.46 -0.99
C VAL A 77 -22.97 -18.24 -0.72
N ASN A 78 -22.95 -19.57 -0.89
CA ASN A 78 -24.05 -20.44 -0.54
C ASN A 78 -23.57 -21.43 0.54
N PRO A 79 -23.53 -21.04 1.83
CA PRO A 79 -23.21 -21.98 2.89
C PRO A 79 -24.30 -23.06 2.89
N THR A 80 -23.97 -24.27 2.46
CA THR A 80 -24.73 -25.45 2.86
C THR A 80 -24.83 -25.41 4.39
N PRO A 81 -26.03 -25.50 5.00
CA PRO A 81 -26.15 -25.54 6.44
C PRO A 81 -25.29 -26.69 6.97
N ILE A 82 -24.18 -26.36 7.63
CA ILE A 82 -23.36 -27.35 8.31
C ILE A 82 -24.22 -27.79 9.51
N PRO A 83 -24.67 -29.06 9.58
CA PRO A 83 -25.41 -29.52 10.74
C PRO A 83 -24.55 -29.30 11.99
N PRO A 84 -25.13 -28.89 13.13
CA PRO A 84 -24.37 -28.70 14.36
C PRO A 84 -23.62 -29.99 14.68
N MET A 85 -22.30 -29.88 14.72
CA MET A 85 -21.43 -31.02 14.94
C MET A 85 -21.69 -31.55 16.36
N PRO A 86 -22.09 -32.82 16.56
CA PRO A 86 -22.40 -33.34 17.88
C PRO A 86 -21.15 -33.31 18.77
N SER A 87 -21.24 -32.69 19.94
CA SER A 87 -20.15 -32.46 20.91
C SER A 87 -19.52 -33.73 21.53
N GLY A 88 -19.80 -34.91 20.98
CA GLY A 88 -19.23 -36.19 21.41
C GLY A 88 -18.30 -36.85 20.41
N VAL A 89 -18.09 -36.28 19.21
CA VAL A 89 -17.19 -36.86 18.21
C VAL A 89 -15.81 -36.21 18.34
N GLN A 90 -15.00 -36.66 19.30
CA GLN A 90 -13.56 -36.60 19.12
C GLN A 90 -13.26 -37.45 17.88
N ARG A 91 -13.10 -36.76 16.75
CA ARG A 91 -12.73 -37.32 15.46
C ARG A 91 -11.30 -37.84 15.55
N SER A 92 -11.11 -39.00 16.18
CA SER A 92 -10.05 -39.90 15.74
C SER A 92 -10.54 -40.51 14.43
N LEU A 93 -10.50 -39.70 13.38
CA LEU A 93 -10.68 -40.15 12.02
C LEU A 93 -9.37 -40.86 11.70
N ASN A 94 -9.25 -42.13 12.07
CA ASN A 94 -8.13 -42.96 11.63
C ASN A 94 -8.27 -43.14 10.11
N VAL A 95 -7.88 -42.12 9.35
CA VAL A 95 -8.03 -42.07 7.89
C VAL A 95 -6.88 -42.88 7.29
N PRO A 96 -7.16 -43.97 6.56
CA PRO A 96 -6.11 -44.72 5.89
C PRO A 96 -5.42 -43.84 4.85
N GLN A 97 -4.13 -44.06 4.65
CA GLN A 97 -3.36 -43.37 3.62
C GLN A 97 -3.99 -43.64 2.24
N PRO A 98 -4.19 -42.62 1.39
CA PRO A 98 -4.70 -42.81 0.05
C PRO A 98 -3.75 -43.69 -0.79
N GLU A 99 -4.30 -44.52 -1.68
CA GLU A 99 -3.50 -45.27 -2.65
C GLU A 99 -2.68 -44.31 -3.54
N GLY A 100 -1.37 -44.50 -3.57
CA GLY A 100 -0.47 -43.73 -4.43
C GLY A 100 0.97 -43.68 -3.90
N PRO A 101 1.91 -43.19 -4.71
CA PRO A 101 3.26 -42.94 -4.25
C PRO A 101 3.27 -41.87 -3.15
N VAL A 102 4.05 -42.13 -2.10
CA VAL A 102 4.28 -41.17 -1.01
C VAL A 102 5.01 -39.94 -1.60
N PRO A 103 4.49 -38.71 -1.41
CA PRO A 103 5.21 -37.50 -1.82
C PRO A 103 6.57 -37.40 -1.10
N GLU A 104 7.61 -37.02 -1.85
CA GLU A 104 8.96 -36.89 -1.29
C GLU A 104 8.98 -35.89 -0.12
N GLY A 105 9.60 -36.30 0.99
CA GLY A 105 9.70 -35.48 2.19
C GLY A 105 8.40 -35.33 2.97
N LYS A 106 7.35 -36.13 2.71
CA LYS A 106 6.09 -36.07 3.44
C LYS A 106 5.71 -37.38 4.14
N VAL A 107 5.05 -37.28 5.29
CA VAL A 107 4.51 -38.41 6.07
C VAL A 107 3.00 -38.27 6.25
N TRP A 108 2.26 -39.38 6.15
CA TRP A 108 0.81 -39.36 6.31
C TRP A 108 0.42 -39.26 7.79
N SER A 109 -0.39 -38.27 8.15
CA SER A 109 -0.99 -38.17 9.48
C SER A 109 -2.33 -38.89 9.49
N THR A 110 -2.34 -40.14 9.96
CA THR A 110 -3.55 -40.97 10.07
C THR A 110 -4.63 -40.33 10.96
N GLU A 111 -4.24 -39.48 11.92
CA GLU A 111 -5.15 -38.75 12.80
C GLU A 111 -5.87 -37.59 12.09
N HIS A 112 -5.18 -36.91 11.18
CA HIS A 112 -5.67 -35.68 10.58
C HIS A 112 -6.02 -35.79 9.09
N GLY A 113 -5.76 -36.95 8.46
CA GLY A 113 -6.07 -37.21 7.06
C GLY A 113 -5.31 -36.32 6.07
N HIS A 114 -4.08 -35.89 6.40
CA HIS A 114 -3.25 -35.08 5.51
C HIS A 114 -1.75 -35.39 5.66
N TRP A 115 -0.96 -34.97 4.67
CA TRP A 115 0.49 -35.10 4.65
C TRP A 115 1.17 -34.03 5.51
N HIS A 116 2.11 -34.41 6.38
CA HIS A 116 3.03 -33.52 7.09
C HIS A 116 4.39 -33.52 6.40
N ASP A 117 5.08 -32.39 6.40
CA ASP A 117 6.46 -32.33 5.94
C ASP A 117 7.38 -32.95 7.00
N ILE A 118 8.32 -33.77 6.56
CA ILE A 118 9.37 -34.34 7.41
C ILE A 118 10.37 -33.21 7.66
N VAL A 119 10.40 -32.72 8.90
CA VAL A 119 11.50 -31.84 9.34
C VAL A 119 12.69 -32.76 9.61
N ASP A 120 13.63 -32.83 8.66
CA ASP A 120 14.93 -33.43 8.90
C ASP A 120 15.59 -32.71 10.09
N LYS A 121 15.90 -33.46 11.15
CA LYS A 121 16.55 -32.96 12.36
C LYS A 121 17.97 -33.49 12.45
#